data_AF-A0A5E7W4I2-F1
#
_entry.id   AF-A0A5E7W4I2-F1
#
_cell.length_a   1.000
_cell.length_b   1.000
_cell.length_c   1.000
_cell.angle_alpha   90.00
_cell.angle_beta   90.00
_cell.angle_gamma   90.00
#
_symmetry.space_group_name_H-M   'P 1'
#
loop_
_entity.id
_entity.type
_entity.pdbx_description
1 polymer ?
#
loop_
_entity_poly.entity_id
_entity_poly.type
_entity_poly.pdbx_seq_one_letter_code
_entity_poly.pdbx_strand_id
1 'polypeptide(L)'
;MPPTNDSLAAGSTSDAGVLLDPLRVRGVDPADPAGTLPDDAKQNGIVCIIPRWPAFPTDARIDHVDIFIVGNPVPIAQRDYGVADDAAEFPIPIEPTLLPDLPTFEIEYTVRSVNNTTSPRRRLTFAIVAPPQVLKEATFPDASLWGYINCTKNNPQDPDSLYVWEGIRILIPFDNRFELWDVIELVWQGWDSLNGAGTALTPVVTITGTVTDVTNKQPVSIVIRPFVPHIEPMRDNDSATVSYLLLRNGVPIFRSFTGLVKIDRVIPGNSGFCSDASWMK
;
A
#
# COMPACT_ATOMS: atom_id res chain seq x y z
N MET A 1 15.46 54.38 51.91
CA MET A 1 16.60 53.46 51.71
C MET A 1 16.57 52.41 52.81
N PRO A 2 16.91 51.15 52.49
CA PRO A 2 16.00 50.01 52.53
C PRO A 2 16.11 49.15 53.81
N PRO A 3 15.11 48.30 54.10
CA PRO A 3 15.23 47.22 55.06
C PRO A 3 15.88 45.97 54.47
N THR A 4 16.69 45.34 55.32
CA THR A 4 16.93 43.90 55.54
C THR A 4 16.78 42.92 54.37
N ASN A 5 17.93 42.33 54.04
CA ASN A 5 18.14 41.19 53.16
C ASN A 5 17.55 39.92 53.81
N ASP A 6 16.39 39.47 53.35
CA ASP A 6 15.78 38.22 53.78
C ASP A 6 16.45 37.05 53.05
N SER A 7 17.17 36.22 53.81
CA SER A 7 17.67 34.94 53.35
C SER A 7 16.56 33.89 53.39
N LEU A 8 16.62 32.93 52.47
CA LEU A 8 15.92 31.64 52.49
C LEU A 8 14.53 31.61 51.84
N ALA A 9 14.49 31.86 50.53
CA ALA A 9 13.65 31.05 49.64
C ALA A 9 14.50 29.87 49.14
N ALA A 10 14.63 28.83 49.98
CA ALA A 10 15.06 27.52 49.51
C ALA A 10 13.93 26.95 48.65
N GLY A 11 13.94 27.31 47.35
CA GLY A 11 13.16 26.63 46.34
C GLY A 11 13.67 25.20 46.23
N SER A 12 12.91 24.27 46.79
CA SER A 12 13.07 22.84 46.65
C SER A 12 13.13 22.45 45.17
N THR A 13 14.33 22.28 44.63
CA THR A 13 14.57 21.61 43.36
C THR A 13 14.47 20.10 43.58
N SER A 14 13.25 19.58 43.70
CA SER A 14 13.01 18.13 43.61
C SER A 14 11.75 17.87 42.79
N ASP A 15 11.85 18.12 41.48
CA ASP A 15 11.05 17.45 40.44
C ASP A 15 11.57 17.79 39.04
N ALA A 16 12.89 17.75 38.86
CA ALA A 16 13.46 17.71 37.52
C ALA A 16 13.28 16.28 37.00
N GLY A 17 12.12 15.99 36.39
CA GLY A 17 11.92 14.75 35.63
C GLY A 17 13.07 14.58 34.63
N VAL A 18 13.62 13.37 34.54
CA VAL A 18 14.65 13.05 33.56
C VAL A 18 14.05 13.31 32.18
N LEU A 19 14.63 14.23 31.40
CA LEU A 19 14.15 14.46 30.04
C LEU A 19 14.79 13.41 29.13
N LEU A 20 13.96 12.57 28.50
CA LEU A 20 14.41 11.66 27.46
C LEU A 20 14.53 12.42 26.13
N ASP A 21 15.51 12.03 25.33
CA ASP A 21 15.64 12.51 23.97
C ASP A 21 14.54 11.91 23.08
N PRO A 22 14.15 12.61 21.99
CA PRO A 22 13.19 12.08 21.04
C PRO A 22 13.73 10.84 20.33
N LEU A 23 12.82 9.90 20.04
CA LEU A 23 13.12 8.71 19.26
C LEU A 23 13.56 9.08 17.84
N ARG A 24 14.60 8.40 17.35
CA ARG A 24 15.07 8.50 15.96
C ARG A 24 14.69 7.24 15.18
N VAL A 25 14.61 7.35 13.86
CA VAL A 25 14.39 6.20 12.97
C VAL A 25 15.52 6.12 11.96
N ARG A 26 16.06 4.92 11.75
CA ARG A 26 17.12 4.70 10.77
C ARG A 26 16.64 5.10 9.37
N GLY A 27 17.44 5.88 8.66
CA GLY A 27 17.10 6.38 7.32
C GLY A 27 16.20 7.63 7.30
N VAL A 28 15.75 8.10 8.46
CA VAL A 28 15.00 9.37 8.59
C VAL A 28 15.95 10.47 9.05
N ASP A 29 15.95 11.59 8.34
CA ASP A 29 16.71 12.79 8.75
C ASP A 29 16.14 13.33 10.09
N PRO A 30 16.94 13.45 11.16
CA PRO A 30 16.50 14.04 12.42
C PRO A 30 15.95 15.47 12.27
N ALA A 31 16.42 16.22 11.27
CA ALA A 31 15.97 17.58 10.99
C ALA A 31 14.67 17.64 10.19
N ASP A 32 14.20 16.52 9.61
CA ASP A 32 12.93 16.47 8.90
C ASP A 32 11.76 16.54 9.90
N PRO A 33 10.94 17.61 9.91
CA PRO A 33 9.79 17.73 10.81
C PRO A 33 8.63 16.80 10.44
N ALA A 34 8.56 16.33 9.19
CA ALA A 34 7.54 15.37 8.75
C ALA A 34 7.91 13.93 9.12
N GLY A 35 9.19 13.65 9.37
CA GLY A 35 9.70 12.32 9.67
C GLY A 35 9.42 11.33 8.55
N THR A 36 9.78 11.71 7.32
CA THR A 36 9.53 10.92 6.11
C THR A 36 10.26 9.60 6.22
N LEU A 37 9.50 8.51 6.28
CA LEU A 37 10.00 7.15 6.36
C LEU A 37 10.62 6.72 5.02
N PRO A 38 11.58 5.78 5.05
CA PRO A 38 12.05 5.10 3.85
C PRO A 38 10.89 4.49 3.04
N ASP A 39 11.02 4.47 1.71
CA ASP A 39 9.99 3.97 0.79
C ASP A 39 9.58 2.51 1.04
N ASP A 40 10.50 1.71 1.60
CA ASP A 40 10.32 0.31 1.92
C ASP A 40 9.77 0.07 3.34
N ALA A 41 9.50 1.12 4.13
CA ALA A 41 9.06 0.98 5.52
C ALA A 41 7.76 0.17 5.69
N LYS A 42 6.83 0.26 4.72
CA LYS A 42 5.61 -0.55 4.71
C LYS A 42 5.88 -2.05 4.45
N GLN A 43 7.01 -2.39 3.85
CA GLN A 43 7.38 -3.76 3.45
C GLN A 43 8.33 -4.41 4.45
N ASN A 44 9.29 -3.63 4.97
CA ASN A 44 10.39 -4.12 5.80
C ASN A 44 10.29 -3.67 7.27
N GLY A 45 9.31 -2.82 7.59
CA GLY A 45 9.19 -2.20 8.91
C GLY A 45 10.18 -1.06 9.09
N ILE A 46 10.43 -0.68 10.34
CA ILE A 46 11.36 0.40 10.68
C ILE A 46 12.31 -0.03 11.80
N VAL A 47 13.45 0.65 11.90
CA VAL A 47 14.37 0.50 13.04
C VAL A 47 14.38 1.79 13.83
N CYS A 48 13.77 1.75 15.01
CA CYS A 48 13.87 2.84 15.98
C CYS A 48 15.24 2.84 16.64
N ILE A 49 15.79 4.03 16.85
CA ILE A 49 17.06 4.26 17.52
C ILE A 49 16.77 5.09 18.75
N ILE A 50 16.97 4.49 19.91
CA ILE A 50 16.81 5.14 21.21
C ILE A 50 18.21 5.48 21.74
N PRO A 51 18.52 6.76 22.02
CA PRO A 51 19.80 7.11 22.63
C PRO A 51 19.86 6.62 24.08
N ARG A 52 21.07 6.43 24.58
CA ARG A 52 21.30 6.09 25.98
C ARG A 52 20.65 7.11 26.91
N TRP A 53 19.73 6.66 27.77
CA TRP A 53 19.07 7.57 28.70
C TRP A 53 19.98 7.93 29.89
N PRO A 54 19.79 9.12 30.51
CA PRO A 54 20.69 9.61 31.56
C PRO A 54 20.82 8.68 32.77
N ALA A 55 19.74 7.99 33.12
CA ALA A 55 19.68 7.11 34.28
C ALA A 55 19.90 5.63 33.95
N PHE A 56 20.65 5.27 32.89
CA PHE A 56 20.89 3.86 32.49
C PHE A 56 21.41 2.98 33.64
N PRO A 57 21.06 1.68 33.73
CA PRO A 57 21.48 0.80 34.82
C PRO A 57 23.00 0.67 34.94
N THR A 58 23.51 0.82 36.16
CA THR A 58 24.93 0.59 36.51
C THR A 58 25.11 -0.57 37.47
N ASP A 59 24.01 -1.20 37.89
CA ASP A 59 23.92 -2.32 38.81
C ASP A 59 23.08 -3.46 38.20
N ALA A 60 22.55 -4.35 39.04
CA ALA A 60 21.72 -5.48 38.59
C ALA A 60 20.30 -5.09 38.14
N ARG A 61 19.96 -3.79 38.12
CA ARG A 61 18.66 -3.31 37.66
C ARG A 61 18.48 -3.56 36.16
N ILE A 62 17.26 -3.92 35.79
CA ILE A 62 16.81 -4.04 34.40
C ILE A 62 15.80 -2.93 34.15
N ASP A 63 16.06 -2.14 33.11
CA ASP A 63 15.12 -1.13 32.62
C ASP A 63 14.31 -1.72 31.46
N HIS A 64 13.00 -1.51 31.48
CA HIS A 64 12.10 -1.98 30.42
C HIS A 64 11.75 -0.82 29.49
N VAL A 65 12.00 -0.98 28.20
CA VAL A 65 11.70 0.01 27.17
C VAL A 65 10.54 -0.48 26.34
N ASP A 66 9.47 0.31 26.32
CA ASP A 66 8.28 0.07 25.52
C ASP A 66 8.12 1.17 24.48
N ILE A 67 7.93 0.80 23.21
CA ILE A 67 7.65 1.74 22.10
C ILE A 67 6.15 1.69 21.78
N PHE A 68 5.52 2.85 21.61
CA PHE A 68 4.09 2.99 21.37
C PHE A 68 3.81 3.85 20.13
N ILE A 69 2.75 3.50 19.41
CA ILE A 69 2.05 4.46 18.55
C ILE A 69 1.17 5.32 19.46
N VAL A 70 1.27 6.65 19.34
CA VAL A 70 0.49 7.57 20.16
C VAL A 70 -1.01 7.32 19.95
N GLY A 71 -1.73 7.12 21.05
CA GLY A 71 -3.16 6.75 21.04
C GLY A 71 -3.43 5.24 21.03
N ASN A 72 -2.40 4.40 20.84
CA ASN A 72 -2.49 2.96 21.04
C ASN A 72 -1.90 2.58 22.41
N PRO A 73 -2.67 1.99 23.33
CA PRO A 73 -2.17 1.59 24.65
C PRO A 73 -1.26 0.35 24.62
N VAL A 74 -1.23 -0.38 23.49
CA VAL A 74 -0.42 -1.60 23.34
C VAL A 74 0.94 -1.23 22.75
N PRO A 75 2.06 -1.65 23.36
CA PRO A 75 3.38 -1.40 22.80
C PRO A 75 3.58 -2.21 21.52
N ILE A 76 4.19 -1.58 20.52
CA ILE A 76 4.55 -2.20 19.23
C ILE A 76 5.95 -2.83 19.26
N ALA A 77 6.76 -2.51 20.27
CA ALA A 77 8.02 -3.19 20.53
C ALA A 77 8.39 -3.03 22.01
N GLN A 78 9.07 -4.04 22.56
CA GLN A 78 9.52 -4.07 23.95
C GLN A 78 10.93 -4.65 24.05
N ARG A 79 11.79 -4.08 24.88
CA ARG A 79 13.15 -4.58 25.14
C ARG A 79 13.56 -4.31 26.59
N ASP A 80 14.37 -5.22 27.11
CA ASP A 80 14.94 -5.14 28.44
C ASP A 80 16.44 -4.83 28.32
N TYR A 81 16.93 -3.90 29.13
CA TYR A 81 18.33 -3.49 29.13
C TYR A 81 18.90 -3.53 30.55
N GLY A 82 20.02 -4.23 30.71
CA GLY A 82 20.82 -4.22 31.93
C GLY A 82 22.20 -3.60 31.71
N VAL A 83 23.02 -3.62 32.75
CA VAL A 83 24.40 -3.06 32.71
C VAL A 83 25.28 -3.67 31.61
N ALA A 84 25.02 -4.93 31.22
CA ALA A 84 25.76 -5.62 30.16
C ALA A 84 25.45 -5.08 28.75
N ASP A 85 24.31 -4.40 28.60
CA ASP A 85 23.85 -3.88 27.32
C ASP A 85 24.28 -2.43 27.07
N ASP A 86 25.02 -1.80 28.01
CA ASP A 86 25.35 -0.37 27.93
C ASP A 86 26.02 0.01 26.60
N ALA A 87 25.30 0.84 25.83
CA ALA A 87 25.70 1.35 24.54
C ALA A 87 25.23 2.80 24.37
N ALA A 88 25.82 3.53 23.43
CA ALA A 88 25.41 4.90 23.13
C ALA A 88 24.00 4.99 22.53
N GLU A 89 23.59 3.97 21.77
CA GLU A 89 22.30 3.91 21.08
C GLU A 89 21.78 2.47 21.03
N PHE A 90 20.46 2.32 21.05
CA PHE A 90 19.75 1.05 21.07
C PHE A 90 18.85 0.92 19.84
N PRO A 91 19.22 0.08 18.86
CA PRO A 91 18.37 -0.19 17.70
C PRO A 91 17.28 -1.21 18.04
N ILE A 92 16.02 -0.87 17.82
CA ILE A 92 14.87 -1.74 18.05
C ILE A 92 14.08 -1.85 16.74
N PRO A 93 14.07 -3.04 16.09
CA PRO A 93 13.26 -3.26 14.90
C PRO A 93 11.77 -3.35 15.26
N ILE A 94 10.93 -2.76 14.42
CA ILE A 94 9.47 -2.86 14.44
C ILE A 94 9.03 -3.48 13.13
N GLU A 95 8.30 -4.58 13.25
CA GLU A 95 7.76 -5.30 12.10
C GLU A 95 6.73 -4.44 11.34
N PRO A 96 6.68 -4.53 10.00
CA PRO A 96 5.76 -3.72 9.20
C PRO A 96 4.29 -3.96 9.53
N THR A 97 3.92 -5.16 9.99
CA THR A 97 2.56 -5.51 10.41
C THR A 97 2.10 -4.80 11.69
N LEU A 98 3.03 -4.22 12.46
CA LEU A 98 2.75 -3.45 13.67
C LEU A 98 2.68 -1.94 13.41
N LEU A 99 3.01 -1.49 12.19
CA LEU A 99 2.86 -0.11 11.77
C LEU A 99 1.40 0.19 11.39
N PRO A 100 0.89 1.38 11.70
CA PRO A 100 -0.48 1.74 11.34
C PRO A 100 -0.62 1.93 9.84
N ASP A 101 -1.77 1.56 9.28
CA ASP A 101 -2.12 1.92 7.90
C ASP A 101 -2.67 3.35 7.81
N LEU A 102 -1.89 4.29 8.34
CA LEU A 102 -2.16 5.73 8.29
C LEU A 102 -1.01 6.42 7.58
N PRO A 103 -1.27 7.43 6.73
CA PRO A 103 -0.21 8.14 6.01
C PRO A 103 0.77 8.86 6.96
N THR A 104 0.31 9.24 8.14
CA THR A 104 1.09 9.89 9.18
C THR A 104 0.66 9.36 10.54
N PHE A 105 1.62 9.15 11.43
CA PHE A 105 1.40 8.77 12.82
C PHE A 105 2.49 9.35 13.73
N GLU A 106 2.28 9.31 15.03
CA GLU A 106 3.29 9.69 16.03
C GLU A 106 3.71 8.47 16.85
N ILE A 107 4.99 8.44 17.21
CA ILE A 107 5.58 7.38 18.04
C ILE A 107 6.26 8.01 19.27
N GLU A 108 6.23 7.29 20.38
CA GLU A 108 6.96 7.64 21.60
C GLU A 108 7.48 6.36 22.25
N TYR A 109 8.44 6.49 23.17
CA TYR A 109 8.86 5.37 24.00
C TYR A 109 8.82 5.73 25.48
N THR A 110 8.62 4.72 26.31
CA THR A 110 8.67 4.84 27.77
C THR A 110 9.75 3.94 28.31
N VAL A 111 10.63 4.50 29.15
CA VAL A 111 11.58 3.75 29.97
C VAL A 111 10.94 3.54 31.33
N ARG A 112 10.60 2.28 31.64
CA ARG A 112 10.16 1.86 32.97
C ARG A 112 11.37 1.42 33.77
N SER A 113 11.72 2.24 34.75
CA SER A 113 12.87 2.06 35.64
C SER A 113 12.45 2.49 37.06
N VAL A 114 13.36 3.10 37.83
CA VAL A 114 13.05 3.70 39.14
C VAL A 114 11.95 4.75 39.01
N ASN A 115 12.05 5.60 37.98
CA ASN A 115 11.02 6.56 37.61
C ASN A 115 10.62 6.32 36.15
N ASN A 116 9.34 6.10 35.92
CA ASN A 116 8.82 5.95 34.56
C ASN A 116 8.92 7.28 33.84
N THR A 117 9.54 7.26 32.67
CA THR A 117 9.79 8.45 31.89
C THR A 117 9.43 8.18 30.44
N THR A 118 8.72 9.11 29.80
CA THR A 118 8.28 9.01 28.41
C THR A 118 8.99 10.06 27.56
N SER A 119 9.39 9.68 26.35
CA SER A 119 10.03 10.59 25.41
C SER A 119 9.07 11.63 24.85
N PRO A 120 9.58 12.74 24.29
CA PRO A 120 8.81 13.53 23.35
C PRO A 120 8.30 12.66 22.18
N ARG A 121 7.15 13.04 21.64
CA ARG A 121 6.55 12.40 20.46
C ARG A 121 7.36 12.71 19.22
N ARG A 122 7.51 11.72 18.35
CA ARG A 122 8.09 11.87 17.02
C ARG A 122 7.05 11.57 15.96
N ARG A 123 6.75 12.58 15.13
CA ARG A 123 5.94 12.39 13.92
C ARG A 123 6.71 11.59 12.88
N LEU A 124 6.03 10.64 12.25
CA LEU A 124 6.50 9.85 11.12
C LEU A 124 5.46 9.86 10.00
N THR A 125 5.92 9.94 8.76
CA THR A 125 5.07 10.03 7.57
C THR A 125 5.57 9.03 6.53
N PHE A 126 4.69 8.18 6.00
CA PHE A 126 5.07 7.33 4.87
C PHE A 126 5.26 8.21 3.63
N ALA A 127 6.34 7.99 2.90
CA ALA A 127 6.55 8.64 1.62
C ALA A 127 5.44 8.23 0.65
N ILE A 128 4.77 9.20 0.02
CA ILE A 128 3.81 8.94 -1.06
C ILE A 128 4.62 8.76 -2.35
N VAL A 129 5.20 7.58 -2.51
CA VAL A 129 5.92 7.21 -3.73
C VAL A 129 5.02 6.30 -4.55
N ALA A 130 4.71 6.73 -5.78
CA ALA A 130 3.98 5.87 -6.69
C ALA A 130 4.84 4.62 -7.00
N PRO A 131 4.27 3.40 -6.92
CA PRO A 131 5.05 2.20 -7.13
C PRO A 131 5.70 2.22 -8.53
N PRO A 132 6.93 1.69 -8.68
CA PRO A 132 7.62 1.67 -9.96
C PRO A 132 6.80 1.01 -11.07
N GLN A 133 6.80 1.63 -12.24
CA GLN A 133 6.11 1.13 -13.43
C GLN A 133 7.00 0.19 -14.22
N VAL A 134 6.86 -1.11 -13.96
CA VAL A 134 7.75 -2.14 -14.53
C VAL A 134 7.00 -3.37 -15.04
N LEU A 135 5.72 -3.53 -14.68
CA LEU A 135 4.92 -4.67 -15.11
C LEU A 135 4.36 -4.42 -16.51
N LYS A 136 4.24 -5.50 -17.31
CA LYS A 136 3.68 -5.42 -18.66
C LYS A 136 2.20 -5.06 -18.62
N GLU A 137 1.68 -4.52 -19.71
CA GLU A 137 0.24 -4.37 -19.89
C GLU A 137 -0.50 -5.71 -19.81
N ALA A 138 -1.77 -5.66 -19.42
CA ALA A 138 -2.65 -6.82 -19.48
C ALA A 138 -3.01 -7.16 -20.93
N THR A 139 -3.36 -8.43 -21.19
CA THR A 139 -3.76 -8.90 -22.52
C THR A 139 -5.21 -9.36 -22.54
N PHE A 140 -5.79 -9.37 -23.73
CA PHE A 140 -7.21 -9.65 -23.96
C PHE A 140 -7.34 -10.87 -24.89
N PRO A 141 -7.51 -12.10 -24.35
CA PRO A 141 -7.49 -13.32 -25.16
C PRO A 141 -8.68 -13.45 -26.12
N ASP A 142 -9.77 -12.73 -25.84
CA ASP A 142 -10.97 -12.69 -26.68
C ASP A 142 -10.94 -11.61 -27.77
N ALA A 143 -9.89 -10.79 -27.80
CA ALA A 143 -9.74 -9.77 -28.83
C ALA A 143 -9.24 -10.37 -30.15
N SER A 144 -9.66 -9.76 -31.26
CA SER A 144 -9.10 -10.04 -32.58
C SER A 144 -7.66 -9.54 -32.70
N LEU A 145 -6.99 -9.89 -33.80
CA LEU A 145 -5.63 -9.41 -34.12
C LEU A 145 -5.51 -7.87 -34.14
N TRP A 146 -6.62 -7.15 -34.31
CA TRP A 146 -6.69 -5.68 -34.34
C TRP A 146 -7.08 -5.05 -32.98
N GLY A 147 -7.21 -5.88 -31.95
CA GLY A 147 -7.56 -5.47 -30.59
C GLY A 147 -9.06 -5.31 -30.33
N TYR A 148 -9.92 -5.79 -31.22
CA TYR A 148 -11.38 -5.66 -31.09
C TYR A 148 -12.02 -6.88 -30.43
N ILE A 149 -12.87 -6.66 -29.43
CA ILE A 149 -13.88 -7.61 -28.98
C ILE A 149 -15.21 -7.19 -29.60
N ASN A 150 -15.82 -8.14 -30.30
CA ASN A 150 -17.03 -7.93 -31.09
C ASN A 150 -18.21 -8.72 -30.54
N CYS A 151 -19.35 -8.66 -31.22
CA CYS A 151 -20.51 -9.48 -30.91
C CYS A 151 -20.25 -11.00 -31.05
N THR A 152 -19.34 -11.41 -31.92
CA THR A 152 -18.94 -12.82 -32.08
C THR A 152 -17.66 -13.13 -31.30
N LYS A 153 -17.47 -14.41 -30.96
CA LYS A 153 -16.18 -14.88 -30.41
C LYS A 153 -15.11 -14.82 -31.50
N ASN A 154 -14.04 -14.07 -31.24
CA ASN A 154 -12.86 -14.05 -32.12
C ASN A 154 -12.01 -15.31 -31.96
N ASN A 155 -12.07 -15.98 -30.80
CA ASN A 155 -11.38 -17.23 -30.52
C ASN A 155 -12.35 -18.35 -30.09
N PRO A 156 -13.22 -18.82 -31.00
CA PRO A 156 -14.27 -19.78 -30.64
C PRO A 156 -13.74 -21.18 -30.26
N GLN A 157 -12.45 -21.46 -30.49
CA GLN A 157 -11.82 -22.74 -30.13
C GLN A 157 -11.33 -22.76 -28.67
N ASP A 158 -11.17 -21.59 -28.06
CA ASP A 158 -10.88 -21.48 -26.63
C ASP A 158 -12.16 -21.73 -25.84
N PRO A 159 -12.24 -22.81 -25.02
CA PRO A 159 -13.44 -23.15 -24.26
C PRO A 159 -13.81 -22.08 -23.23
N ASP A 160 -12.85 -21.28 -22.78
CA ASP A 160 -13.06 -20.20 -21.83
C ASP A 160 -13.44 -18.89 -22.52
N SER A 161 -13.42 -18.83 -23.86
CA SER A 161 -13.79 -17.61 -24.60
C SER A 161 -15.20 -17.16 -24.29
N LEU A 162 -15.36 -15.88 -24.00
CA LEU A 162 -16.64 -15.27 -23.65
C LEU A 162 -17.18 -14.41 -24.80
N TYR A 163 -18.50 -14.37 -24.92
CA TYR A 163 -19.15 -13.29 -25.66
C TYR A 163 -19.04 -11.98 -24.87
N VAL A 164 -19.05 -10.84 -25.57
CA VAL A 164 -18.91 -9.51 -24.96
C VAL A 164 -19.93 -9.23 -23.84
N TRP A 165 -21.14 -9.79 -23.93
CA TRP A 165 -22.18 -9.65 -22.90
C TRP A 165 -22.02 -10.60 -21.71
N GLU A 166 -21.17 -11.63 -21.82
CA GLU A 166 -20.85 -12.56 -20.72
C GLU A 166 -19.69 -12.06 -19.85
N GLY A 167 -18.87 -11.16 -20.39
CA GLY A 167 -17.75 -10.51 -19.69
C GLY A 167 -16.54 -10.30 -20.60
N ILE A 168 -15.59 -9.49 -20.13
CA ILE A 168 -14.29 -9.31 -20.79
C ILE A 168 -13.24 -10.06 -19.99
N ARG A 169 -12.65 -11.11 -20.58
CA ARG A 169 -11.49 -11.78 -19.98
C ARG A 169 -10.25 -10.93 -20.15
N ILE A 170 -9.50 -10.82 -19.07
CA ILE A 170 -8.23 -10.12 -19.00
C ILE A 170 -7.20 -11.08 -18.41
N LEU A 171 -6.08 -11.22 -19.10
CA LEU A 171 -4.94 -11.99 -18.62
C LEU A 171 -3.83 -11.05 -18.20
N ILE A 172 -3.38 -11.20 -16.97
CA ILE A 172 -2.20 -10.54 -16.44
C ILE A 172 -1.00 -11.46 -16.73
N PRO A 173 -0.08 -11.07 -17.62
CA PRO A 173 1.08 -11.91 -17.92
C PRO A 173 1.89 -12.19 -16.66
N PHE A 174 2.34 -13.43 -16.49
CA PHE A 174 3.23 -13.75 -15.39
C PHE A 174 4.53 -12.91 -15.46
N ASP A 175 4.95 -12.36 -14.32
CA ASP A 175 6.24 -11.71 -14.14
C ASP A 175 7.05 -12.45 -13.07
N ASN A 176 8.36 -12.60 -13.27
CA ASN A 176 9.22 -13.32 -12.32
C ASN A 176 9.30 -12.63 -10.94
N ARG A 177 8.79 -11.40 -10.79
CA ARG A 177 8.69 -10.69 -9.51
C ARG A 177 7.47 -11.09 -8.68
N PHE A 178 6.52 -11.82 -9.26
CA PHE A 178 5.33 -12.29 -8.56
C PHE A 178 5.70 -13.35 -7.53
N GLU A 179 5.13 -13.24 -6.34
CA GLU A 179 5.17 -14.26 -5.30
C GLU A 179 3.79 -14.86 -5.10
N LEU A 180 3.78 -16.09 -4.59
CA LEU A 180 2.54 -16.79 -4.27
C LEU A 180 1.74 -15.95 -3.26
N TRP A 181 0.44 -15.79 -3.52
CA TRP A 181 -0.48 -14.97 -2.73
C TRP A 181 -0.35 -13.46 -2.86
N ASP A 182 0.52 -12.95 -3.75
CA ASP A 182 0.42 -11.57 -4.17
C ASP A 182 -0.99 -11.31 -4.75
N VAL A 183 -1.47 -10.09 -4.55
CA VAL A 183 -2.77 -9.63 -5.05
C VAL A 183 -2.55 -8.71 -6.23
N ILE A 184 -3.26 -8.97 -7.33
CA ILE A 184 -3.39 -8.03 -8.43
C ILE A 184 -4.61 -7.17 -8.18
N GLU A 185 -4.42 -5.86 -8.05
CA GLU A 185 -5.52 -4.90 -8.05
C GLU A 185 -5.64 -4.28 -9.45
N LEU A 186 -6.67 -4.69 -10.19
CA LEU A 186 -6.91 -4.27 -11.57
C LEU A 186 -7.94 -3.14 -11.60
N VAL A 187 -7.63 -2.09 -12.35
CA VAL A 187 -8.51 -0.94 -12.60
C VAL A 187 -8.99 -0.98 -14.05
N TRP A 188 -10.32 -0.90 -14.23
CA TRP A 188 -10.99 -0.88 -15.53
C TRP A 188 -11.84 0.39 -15.70
N GLN A 189 -11.82 0.94 -16.91
CA GLN A 189 -12.62 2.10 -17.31
C GLN A 189 -12.91 2.06 -18.82
N GLY A 190 -14.18 2.27 -19.21
CA GLY A 190 -14.62 2.37 -20.61
C GLY A 190 -14.73 3.82 -21.11
N TRP A 191 -14.51 4.02 -22.41
CA TRP A 191 -14.33 5.30 -23.08
C TRP A 191 -15.07 5.35 -24.42
N ASP A 192 -15.54 6.54 -24.80
CA ASP A 192 -16.29 6.83 -26.04
C ASP A 192 -15.42 6.96 -27.30
N SER A 193 -14.24 6.33 -27.29
CA SER A 193 -13.27 6.43 -28.37
C SER A 193 -12.41 5.18 -28.45
N LEU A 194 -11.65 5.02 -29.54
CA LEU A 194 -10.76 3.87 -29.77
C LEU A 194 -9.41 3.95 -29.06
N ASN A 195 -9.05 5.06 -28.41
CA ASN A 195 -7.70 5.30 -27.87
C ASN A 195 -7.63 5.36 -26.34
N GLY A 196 -8.69 4.92 -25.65
CA GLY A 196 -8.71 4.85 -24.19
C GLY A 196 -8.78 6.23 -23.52
N ALA A 197 -9.41 7.20 -24.19
CA ALA A 197 -9.55 8.57 -23.70
C ALA A 197 -10.91 9.16 -24.11
N GLY A 198 -11.20 10.39 -23.69
CA GLY A 198 -12.45 11.07 -24.02
C GLY A 198 -13.46 11.00 -22.87
N THR A 199 -14.73 10.87 -23.20
CA THR A 199 -15.80 10.76 -22.21
C THR A 199 -15.82 9.36 -21.62
N ALA A 200 -15.73 9.28 -20.29
CA ALA A 200 -15.94 8.04 -19.57
C ALA A 200 -17.37 7.52 -19.79
N LEU A 201 -17.50 6.31 -20.32
CA LEU A 201 -18.80 5.66 -20.54
C LEU A 201 -19.23 4.79 -19.36
N THR A 202 -18.28 4.30 -18.57
CA THR A 202 -18.52 3.44 -17.41
C THR A 202 -18.03 4.13 -16.13
N PRO A 203 -18.41 3.65 -14.94
CA PRO A 203 -17.65 4.00 -13.73
C PRO A 203 -16.28 3.29 -13.74
N VAL A 204 -15.32 3.87 -13.01
CA VAL A 204 -14.06 3.18 -12.69
C VAL A 204 -14.39 2.02 -11.77
N VAL A 205 -13.89 0.83 -12.09
CA VAL A 205 -14.04 -0.34 -11.23
C VAL A 205 -12.69 -0.96 -10.91
N THR A 206 -12.54 -1.34 -9.65
CA THR A 206 -11.38 -2.07 -9.14
C THR A 206 -11.77 -3.51 -8.85
N ILE A 207 -11.02 -4.46 -9.40
CA ILE A 207 -11.24 -5.89 -9.23
C ILE A 207 -9.92 -6.54 -8.82
N THR A 208 -9.98 -7.46 -7.86
CA THR A 208 -8.79 -8.15 -7.38
C THR A 208 -8.66 -9.54 -7.97
N GLY A 209 -7.44 -9.93 -8.34
CA GLY A 209 -7.04 -11.31 -8.61
C GLY A 209 -5.92 -11.73 -7.66
N THR A 210 -5.66 -13.03 -7.55
CA THR A 210 -4.59 -13.56 -6.69
C THR A 210 -3.60 -14.36 -7.53
N VAL A 211 -2.31 -14.18 -7.26
CA VAL A 211 -1.26 -15.01 -7.83
C VAL A 211 -1.28 -16.37 -7.15
N THR A 212 -1.77 -17.39 -7.84
CA THR A 212 -1.95 -18.76 -7.29
C THR A 212 -0.94 -19.77 -7.82
N ASP A 213 -0.23 -19.47 -8.91
CA ASP A 213 0.70 -20.42 -9.53
C ASP A 213 1.95 -19.71 -10.11
N VAL A 214 2.97 -19.59 -9.26
CA VAL A 214 4.29 -19.06 -9.64
C VAL A 214 5.21 -20.14 -10.24
N THR A 215 4.92 -21.41 -9.98
CA THR A 215 5.77 -22.54 -10.40
C THR A 215 5.63 -22.80 -11.90
N ASN A 216 4.39 -22.84 -12.40
CA ASN A 216 4.11 -23.02 -13.82
C ASN A 216 4.05 -21.70 -14.59
N LYS A 217 4.28 -20.57 -13.91
CA LYS A 217 4.28 -19.21 -14.48
C LYS A 217 2.97 -18.89 -15.22
N GLN A 218 1.85 -19.29 -14.63
CA GLN A 218 0.53 -19.08 -15.21
C GLN A 218 0.14 -17.59 -15.10
N PRO A 219 -0.55 -17.04 -16.10
CA PRO A 219 -1.12 -15.69 -15.99
C PRO A 219 -2.24 -15.66 -14.96
N VAL A 220 -2.46 -14.51 -14.34
CA VAL A 220 -3.64 -14.28 -13.49
C VAL A 220 -4.81 -13.91 -14.40
N SER A 221 -5.90 -14.67 -14.34
CA SER A 221 -7.11 -14.41 -15.14
C SER A 221 -8.16 -13.66 -14.32
N ILE A 222 -8.64 -12.54 -14.85
CA ILE A 222 -9.69 -11.71 -14.26
C ILE A 222 -10.76 -11.48 -15.31
N VAL A 223 -12.04 -11.45 -14.92
CA VAL A 223 -13.16 -11.19 -15.84
C VAL A 223 -13.92 -9.96 -15.38
N ILE A 224 -14.08 -8.98 -16.27
CA ILE A 224 -14.92 -7.81 -16.02
C ILE A 224 -16.39 -8.22 -16.09
N ARG A 225 -17.09 -8.07 -14.97
CA ARG A 225 -18.52 -8.31 -14.77
C ARG A 225 -19.05 -7.37 -13.67
N PRO A 226 -20.36 -7.11 -13.59
CA PRO A 226 -21.42 -7.46 -14.56
C PRO A 226 -21.34 -6.66 -15.87
N PHE A 227 -22.07 -7.10 -16.91
CA PHE A 227 -22.13 -6.45 -18.22
C PHE A 227 -22.61 -4.99 -18.13
N VAL A 228 -23.67 -4.74 -17.39
CA VAL A 228 -24.09 -3.39 -16.96
C VAL A 228 -23.59 -3.19 -15.54
N PRO A 229 -22.84 -2.12 -15.21
CA PRO A 229 -22.57 -0.93 -16.03
C PRO A 229 -21.21 -0.93 -16.74
N HIS A 230 -20.42 -2.01 -16.66
CA HIS A 230 -18.98 -1.95 -16.99
C HIS A 230 -18.63 -2.21 -18.46
N ILE A 231 -19.57 -2.71 -19.27
CA ILE A 231 -19.33 -3.10 -20.67
C ILE A 231 -20.41 -2.54 -21.59
N GLU A 232 -21.69 -2.65 -21.24
CA GLU A 232 -22.83 -2.24 -22.07
C GLU A 232 -22.80 -0.76 -22.55
N PRO A 233 -22.25 0.20 -21.82
CA PRO A 233 -22.16 1.57 -22.33
C PRO A 233 -21.30 1.71 -23.60
N MET A 234 -20.31 0.83 -23.80
CA MET A 234 -19.45 0.81 -24.99
C MET A 234 -20.17 0.09 -26.13
N ARG A 235 -20.44 0.77 -27.23
CA ARG A 235 -21.35 0.35 -28.31
C ARG A 235 -20.69 0.25 -29.67
N ASP A 236 -19.96 1.27 -30.12
CA ASP A 236 -19.45 1.36 -31.49
C ASP A 236 -18.11 2.09 -31.49
N ASN A 237 -17.05 1.37 -31.89
CA ASN A 237 -15.69 1.89 -31.90
C ASN A 237 -15.28 2.59 -30.59
N ASP A 238 -15.68 1.97 -29.49
CA ASP A 238 -15.33 2.39 -28.14
C ASP A 238 -14.12 1.58 -27.64
N SER A 239 -13.62 1.91 -26.46
CA SER A 239 -12.51 1.17 -25.87
C SER A 239 -12.56 1.17 -24.35
N ALA A 240 -11.76 0.29 -23.77
CA ALA A 240 -11.53 0.27 -22.35
C ALA A 240 -10.04 0.19 -22.04
N THR A 241 -9.64 0.86 -20.97
CA THR A 241 -8.28 0.84 -20.44
C THR A 241 -8.20 -0.05 -19.22
N VAL A 242 -7.09 -0.78 -19.12
CA VAL A 242 -6.74 -1.61 -17.96
C VAL A 242 -5.37 -1.21 -17.46
N SER A 243 -5.25 -0.97 -16.16
CA SER A 243 -3.97 -0.94 -15.48
C SER A 243 -4.08 -1.72 -14.18
N TYR A 244 -2.96 -2.19 -13.64
CA TYR A 244 -3.00 -2.94 -12.40
C TYR A 244 -1.79 -2.68 -11.51
N LEU A 245 -2.02 -2.86 -10.21
CA LEU A 245 -1.00 -2.86 -9.16
C LEU A 245 -0.74 -4.30 -8.71
N LEU A 246 0.52 -4.61 -8.43
CA LEU A 246 0.89 -5.78 -7.65
C LEU A 246 0.99 -5.38 -6.19
N LEU A 247 0.19 -6.01 -5.33
CA LEU A 247 0.17 -5.79 -3.90
C LEU A 247 0.80 -6.99 -3.21
N ARG A 248 1.73 -6.73 -2.30
CA ARG A 248 2.30 -7.73 -1.40
C ARG A 248 1.97 -7.34 0.02
N ASN A 249 1.29 -8.23 0.75
CA ASN A 249 0.80 -7.96 2.10
C ASN A 249 -0.01 -6.66 2.20
N GLY A 250 -0.80 -6.34 1.16
CA GLY A 250 -1.61 -5.13 1.07
C GLY A 250 -0.86 -3.86 0.61
N VAL A 251 0.45 -3.94 0.37
CA VAL A 251 1.27 -2.79 -0.05
C VAL A 251 1.50 -2.83 -1.57
N PRO A 252 1.14 -1.79 -2.33
CA PRO A 252 1.48 -1.70 -3.75
C PRO A 252 2.99 -1.65 -3.95
N ILE A 253 3.55 -2.61 -4.67
CA ILE A 253 5.00 -2.72 -4.89
C ILE A 253 5.41 -2.42 -6.33
N PHE A 254 4.54 -2.71 -7.31
CA PHE A 254 4.77 -2.40 -8.72
C PHE A 254 3.47 -2.04 -9.42
N ARG A 255 3.56 -1.30 -10.52
CA ARG A 255 2.43 -1.03 -11.40
C ARG A 255 2.70 -1.42 -12.85
N SER A 256 1.64 -1.65 -13.59
CA SER A 256 1.67 -1.99 -15.01
C SER A 256 1.73 -0.78 -15.93
N PHE A 257 2.10 -1.01 -17.18
CA PHE A 257 1.64 -0.18 -18.29
C PHE A 257 0.14 -0.36 -18.52
N THR A 258 -0.49 0.66 -19.09
CA THR A 258 -1.93 0.65 -19.40
C THR A 258 -2.17 -0.16 -20.67
N GLY A 259 -2.93 -1.25 -20.56
CA GLY A 259 -3.46 -1.99 -21.69
C GLY A 259 -4.75 -1.35 -22.23
N LEU A 260 -5.04 -1.62 -23.50
CA LEU A 260 -6.19 -1.08 -24.22
C LEU A 260 -6.88 -2.21 -24.98
N VAL A 261 -8.21 -2.26 -24.90
CA VAL A 261 -9.04 -3.13 -25.75
C VAL A 261 -10.13 -2.30 -26.40
N LYS A 262 -10.44 -2.61 -27.66
CA LYS A 262 -11.52 -1.96 -28.42
C LYS A 262 -12.77 -2.80 -28.31
N ILE A 263 -13.90 -2.15 -28.11
CA ILE A 263 -15.21 -2.79 -27.99
C ILE A 263 -16.10 -2.26 -29.11
N ASP A 264 -16.57 -3.17 -29.96
CA ASP A 264 -17.54 -2.87 -31.00
C ASP A 264 -18.70 -3.86 -30.92
N ARG A 265 -19.87 -3.36 -30.54
CA ARG A 265 -21.07 -4.16 -30.34
C ARG A 265 -22.07 -4.01 -31.48
N VAL A 266 -21.69 -3.42 -32.60
CA VAL A 266 -22.56 -3.30 -33.78
C VAL A 266 -22.87 -4.68 -34.35
N ILE A 267 -24.16 -5.00 -34.48
CA ILE A 267 -24.59 -6.26 -35.09
C ILE A 267 -24.42 -6.16 -36.61
N PRO A 268 -23.68 -7.07 -37.26
CA PRO A 268 -23.50 -7.04 -38.71
C PRO A 268 -24.83 -7.02 -39.47
N GLY A 269 -24.99 -6.03 -40.36
CA GLY A 269 -26.21 -5.88 -41.18
C GLY A 269 -27.45 -5.36 -40.43
N ASN A 270 -27.29 -4.91 -39.19
CA ASN A 270 -28.37 -4.32 -38.38
C ASN A 270 -27.91 -3.01 -37.72
N SER A 271 -28.87 -2.15 -37.34
CA SER A 271 -28.63 -0.92 -36.58
C SER A 271 -28.58 -1.12 -35.06
N GLY A 272 -28.74 -2.36 -34.58
CA GLY A 272 -28.75 -2.70 -33.15
C GLY A 272 -27.38 -3.09 -32.60
N PHE A 273 -27.31 -3.16 -31.27
CA PHE A 273 -26.12 -3.61 -30.54
C PHE A 273 -26.36 -4.95 -29.86
N CYS A 274 -25.39 -5.85 -29.88
CA CYS A 274 -25.52 -7.12 -29.17
C CYS A 274 -25.49 -6.91 -27.65
N SER A 275 -26.42 -7.56 -26.95
CA SER A 275 -26.52 -7.54 -25.49
C SER A 275 -26.82 -8.93 -24.90
N ASP A 276 -27.19 -9.89 -25.76
CA ASP A 276 -27.42 -11.29 -25.44
C ASP A 276 -27.34 -12.12 -26.72
N ALA A 277 -27.69 -13.41 -26.64
CA ALA A 277 -27.64 -14.33 -27.78
C ALA A 277 -28.80 -14.22 -28.79
N SER A 278 -29.78 -13.35 -28.55
CA SER A 278 -31.02 -13.30 -29.36
C SER A 278 -30.80 -12.92 -30.83
N TRP A 279 -29.69 -12.23 -31.15
CA TRP A 279 -29.36 -11.76 -32.51
C TRP A 279 -28.66 -12.83 -33.38
N MET A 280 -28.16 -13.93 -32.81
CA MET A 280 -27.40 -14.98 -33.52
C MET A 280 -28.29 -16.03 -34.22
N LYS A 281 -29.53 -15.67 -34.56
CA LYS A 281 -30.50 -16.57 -35.19
C LYS A 281 -30.27 -16.74 -36.69
#